data_AF-A0A7G2E5A1-F1
#
_entry.id   AF-A0A7G2E5A1-F1
#
_cell.length_a   1.000
_cell.length_b   1.000
_cell.length_c   1.000
_cell.angle_alpha   90.00
_cell.angle_beta   90.00
_cell.angle_gamma   90.00
#
_symmetry.space_group_name_H-M   'P 1'
#
loop_
_entity.id
_entity.type
_entity.pdbx_description
1 polymer ?
#
loop_
_entity_poly.entity_id
_entity_poly.type
_entity_poly.pdbx_seq_one_letter_code
_entity_poly.pdbx_strand_id
1 'polypeptide(L)'
;MLLLIYNSFSVFSLHLVPIPPIQSTLSPTHLQILHHQTSTSSSVSDSSLLLVVKETSLGFIQKQNVSSTRIEKKTRRFKRSTELTPAITQRLQVKSRQRFKTRVKSFLSESSCESLFFMTWISSIESFGDRERFTIESLFKFHPNSCLILVSNSFDCDRGTLILKPFTDKGLKVLPIKPDFAYIFKDISAEKWFERLKKGTLSPGVIPLEQNLSNILRLVLLYKYGGIYLDTDVIILKSLSNLHNVIGAQTVDPVTKKWSRLNNAVLIFDKNHPLLKRFIDEFSRTFNGNKWGHNGPYLVSRVIARIKISSSSDLGFSVLPPSAFYPVDWTRIKGFYRAPTNESDAWLRKRLTHLRKNTFAVHLWNRESKKLRIEEGSIIHQLMSHSCIFCNSSSLHLS
;
A
#
# COMPACT_ATOMS: atom_id res chain seq x y z
N MET A 1 4.87 21.18 -12.66
CA MET A 1 4.60 20.16 -11.63
C MET A 1 3.08 19.94 -11.51
N LEU A 2 2.45 19.16 -12.38
CA LEU A 2 0.97 19.17 -12.53
C LEU A 2 0.33 17.85 -13.01
N LEU A 3 1.02 16.71 -12.91
CA LEU A 3 0.60 15.43 -13.52
C LEU A 3 0.33 14.27 -12.53
N LEU A 4 0.23 14.54 -11.22
CA LEU A 4 0.08 13.49 -10.19
C LEU A 4 -1.29 13.43 -9.49
N ILE A 5 -2.25 14.30 -9.84
CA ILE A 5 -3.54 14.38 -9.14
C ILE A 5 -4.62 13.46 -9.75
N TYR A 6 -4.43 12.95 -10.97
CA TYR A 6 -5.51 12.28 -11.73
C TYR A 6 -5.63 10.75 -11.54
N ASN A 7 -4.71 10.10 -10.83
CA ASN A 7 -4.65 8.62 -10.80
C ASN A 7 -5.61 7.94 -9.80
N SER A 8 -6.15 8.66 -8.81
CA SER A 8 -6.97 8.07 -7.74
C SER A 8 -8.39 7.69 -8.16
N PHE A 9 -8.93 8.26 -9.24
CA PHE A 9 -10.22 7.86 -9.77
C PHE A 9 -10.18 6.53 -10.54
N SER A 10 -9.03 6.17 -11.12
CA SER A 10 -8.90 5.01 -12.01
C SER A 10 -8.84 3.68 -11.25
N VAL A 11 -8.06 3.61 -10.17
CA VAL A 11 -7.66 2.32 -9.57
C VAL A 11 -8.80 1.57 -8.85
N PHE A 12 -9.86 2.25 -8.42
CA PHE A 12 -11.07 1.59 -7.89
C PHE A 12 -12.38 1.98 -8.56
N SER A 13 -12.36 2.91 -9.54
CA SER A 13 -13.57 3.49 -10.13
C SER A 13 -14.51 4.11 -9.07
N LEU A 14 -13.94 4.75 -8.04
CA LEU A 14 -14.71 5.40 -6.99
C LEU A 14 -15.23 6.76 -7.50
N HIS A 15 -16.53 6.85 -7.74
CA HIS A 15 -17.20 8.14 -7.89
C HIS A 15 -17.27 8.83 -6.52
N LEU A 16 -16.28 9.67 -6.24
CA LEU A 16 -16.28 10.62 -5.14
C LEU A 16 -16.96 11.92 -5.61
N VAL A 17 -17.89 12.44 -4.82
CA VAL A 17 -18.42 13.80 -5.05
C VAL A 17 -17.28 14.81 -4.83
N PRO A 18 -17.02 15.74 -5.77
CA PRO A 18 -16.02 16.78 -5.58
C PRO A 18 -16.31 17.61 -4.33
N ILE A 19 -15.31 17.80 -3.48
CA ILE A 19 -15.42 18.65 -2.30
C ILE A 19 -15.13 20.09 -2.76
N PRO A 20 -16.04 21.06 -2.51
CA PRO A 20 -15.78 22.45 -2.87
C PRO A 20 -14.53 22.96 -2.13
N PRO A 21 -13.71 23.82 -2.77
CA PRO A 21 -12.52 24.36 -2.14
C PRO A 21 -12.92 25.21 -0.91
N ILE A 22 -12.25 24.96 0.21
CA ILE A 22 -12.40 25.78 1.41
C ILE A 22 -11.79 27.15 1.11
N GLN A 23 -12.61 28.19 1.02
CA GLN A 23 -12.13 29.57 0.94
C GLN A 23 -11.46 29.94 2.27
N SER A 24 -10.13 30.10 2.26
CA SER A 24 -9.37 30.58 3.41
C SER A 24 -9.52 32.10 3.51
N THR A 25 -10.51 32.57 4.27
CA THR A 25 -10.61 33.99 4.68
C THR A 25 -9.55 34.29 5.74
N LEU A 26 -8.34 34.63 5.29
CA LEU A 26 -7.29 35.19 6.13
C LEU A 26 -7.47 36.71 6.22
N SER A 27 -7.98 37.18 7.36
CA SER A 27 -7.93 38.59 7.74
C SER A 27 -6.62 38.87 8.50
N PRO A 28 -5.84 39.93 8.17
CA PRO A 28 -4.56 40.19 8.79
C PRO A 28 -4.67 41.05 10.05
N THR A 29 -4.07 40.63 11.16
CA THR A 29 -3.83 41.50 12.32
C THR A 29 -2.47 41.26 13.00
N HIS A 30 -1.72 42.36 13.09
CA HIS A 30 -0.55 42.66 13.92
C HIS A 30 0.69 41.74 13.92
N LEU A 31 1.75 42.23 13.27
CA LEU A 31 3.12 42.08 13.77
C LEU A 31 3.26 42.82 15.12
N GLN A 32 3.99 42.23 16.06
CA GLN A 32 4.83 42.98 16.98
C GLN A 32 6.26 42.43 16.93
N ILE A 33 7.22 43.34 16.77
CA ILE A 33 8.65 43.08 16.72
C ILE A 33 9.21 43.41 18.10
N LEU A 34 10.08 42.55 18.65
CA LEU A 34 10.98 42.96 19.73
C LEU A 34 12.42 42.74 19.28
N HIS A 35 13.17 43.83 19.17
CA HIS A 35 14.61 43.81 18.92
C HIS A 35 15.36 43.60 20.23
N HIS A 36 16.44 42.83 20.18
CA HIS A 36 17.64 43.15 20.95
C HIS A 36 18.87 43.05 20.04
N GLN A 37 19.59 44.18 19.94
CA GLN A 37 20.99 44.24 19.49
C GLN A 37 21.87 43.84 20.72
N THR A 38 23.17 43.54 20.66
CA THR A 38 24.33 44.01 19.86
C THR A 38 25.44 42.93 19.99
N SER A 39 26.60 42.87 19.31
CA SER A 39 27.31 43.76 18.37
C SER A 39 28.50 43.04 17.68
N THR A 40 28.79 43.41 16.41
CA THR A 40 30.13 43.50 15.73
C THR A 40 31.06 42.27 15.65
N SER A 41 31.73 41.94 14.54
CA SER A 41 31.83 42.49 13.15
C SER A 41 32.48 41.38 12.23
N SER A 42 32.86 41.53 10.95
CA SER A 42 32.94 42.63 9.97
C SER A 42 32.75 42.08 8.51
N SER A 43 32.31 42.89 7.53
CA SER A 43 33.07 43.44 6.36
C SER A 43 33.72 42.41 5.39
N VAL A 44 33.56 42.42 4.05
CA VAL A 44 33.18 43.44 3.04
C VAL A 44 32.40 42.78 1.86
N SER A 45 31.87 43.62 0.95
CA SER A 45 31.08 43.44 -0.30
C SER A 45 31.53 42.32 -1.30
N ASP A 46 30.87 42.04 -2.44
CA ASP A 46 29.98 42.88 -3.28
C ASP A 46 28.98 42.13 -4.18
N SER A 47 28.12 42.90 -4.85
CA SER A 47 27.08 42.54 -5.82
C SER A 47 27.58 41.90 -7.12
N SER A 48 26.82 40.97 -7.71
CA SER A 48 26.43 41.01 -9.15
C SER A 48 25.56 39.83 -9.62
N LEU A 49 24.88 40.04 -10.75
CA LEU A 49 23.82 39.20 -11.34
C LEU A 49 24.32 38.15 -12.35
N LEU A 50 23.46 37.15 -12.57
CA LEU A 50 23.25 36.38 -13.82
C LEU A 50 24.43 35.60 -14.45
N LEU A 51 24.19 34.31 -14.68
CA LEU A 51 24.30 33.74 -16.03
C LEU A 51 23.53 32.42 -16.16
N VAL A 52 22.43 32.46 -16.93
CA VAL A 52 21.78 31.26 -17.48
C VAL A 52 22.42 30.99 -18.84
N VAL A 53 23.02 29.82 -19.02
CA VAL A 53 23.46 29.38 -20.35
C VAL A 53 22.27 28.81 -21.10
N LYS A 54 22.14 29.29 -22.33
CA LYS A 54 21.09 28.98 -23.30
C LYS A 54 21.79 28.25 -24.45
N GLU A 55 21.22 27.13 -24.91
CA GLU A 55 21.50 26.66 -26.26
C GLU A 55 20.24 26.75 -27.12
N THR A 56 20.45 27.03 -28.41
CA THR A 56 19.45 27.64 -29.28
C THR A 56 19.61 27.12 -30.71
N SER A 57 18.51 26.71 -31.33
CA SER A 57 18.25 26.85 -32.77
C SER A 57 16.76 26.52 -33.00
N LEU A 58 15.90 27.44 -33.46
CA LEU A 58 15.82 28.07 -34.80
C LEU A 58 15.41 27.06 -35.89
N GLY A 59 14.35 27.29 -36.67
CA GLY A 59 13.44 28.46 -36.72
C GLY A 59 12.44 28.38 -37.90
N PHE A 60 12.03 29.54 -38.41
CA PHE A 60 11.16 29.81 -39.60
C PHE A 60 9.63 29.75 -39.36
N ILE A 61 8.92 30.89 -39.23
CA ILE A 61 8.40 31.86 -40.26
C ILE A 61 6.97 31.44 -40.73
N GLN A 62 5.92 32.28 -40.87
CA GLN A 62 5.70 33.74 -40.78
C GLN A 62 4.26 34.10 -40.29
N LYS A 63 3.96 35.38 -40.02
CA LYS A 63 2.58 35.96 -40.02
C LYS A 63 2.11 36.16 -41.50
N GLN A 64 0.86 36.44 -41.91
CA GLN A 64 -0.20 37.27 -41.31
C GLN A 64 -1.55 37.17 -42.09
N ASN A 65 -2.67 37.51 -41.44
CA ASN A 65 -4.02 37.97 -41.92
C ASN A 65 -4.55 37.72 -43.37
N VAL A 66 -5.82 37.30 -43.51
CA VAL A 66 -7.02 38.08 -43.97
C VAL A 66 -8.23 37.13 -44.29
N SER A 67 -9.45 37.67 -44.16
CA SER A 67 -10.78 37.05 -44.31
C SER A 67 -11.12 36.35 -45.64
N SER A 68 -11.93 35.28 -45.60
CA SER A 68 -13.07 35.11 -46.53
C SER A 68 -14.13 34.06 -46.09
N THR A 69 -15.40 34.46 -46.21
CA THR A 69 -16.67 33.73 -46.46
C THR A 69 -16.93 32.24 -46.08
N ARG A 70 -18.13 32.05 -45.52
CA ARG A 70 -18.93 30.82 -45.31
C ARG A 70 -18.72 29.67 -46.33
N ILE A 71 -18.60 28.44 -45.81
CA ILE A 71 -19.25 27.24 -46.37
C ILE A 71 -19.90 26.46 -45.22
N GLU A 72 -21.20 26.18 -45.32
CA GLU A 72 -21.88 25.28 -44.39
C GLU A 72 -21.52 23.81 -44.66
N LYS A 73 -21.09 23.08 -43.63
CA LYS A 73 -21.19 21.61 -43.62
C LYS A 73 -21.85 21.13 -42.33
N LYS A 74 -23.15 20.82 -42.41
CA LYS A 74 -23.90 20.15 -41.35
C LYS A 74 -23.37 18.74 -41.15
N THR A 75 -22.64 18.50 -40.06
CA THR A 75 -22.33 17.15 -39.59
C THR A 75 -23.00 16.92 -38.24
N ARG A 76 -24.22 16.36 -38.25
CA ARG A 76 -24.95 15.94 -37.04
C ARG A 76 -24.20 14.80 -36.35
N ARG A 77 -23.28 15.13 -35.44
CA ARG A 77 -22.59 14.15 -34.61
C ARG A 77 -23.49 13.77 -33.43
N PHE A 78 -24.26 12.69 -33.60
CA PHE A 78 -25.04 12.08 -32.50
C PHE A 78 -24.09 11.60 -31.39
N LYS A 79 -23.83 12.43 -30.38
CA LYS A 79 -23.26 12.00 -29.11
C LYS A 79 -24.38 11.32 -28.31
N ARG A 80 -24.50 10.00 -28.44
CA ARG A 80 -25.36 9.19 -27.56
C ARG A 80 -24.65 9.05 -26.21
N SER A 81 -24.81 10.07 -25.35
CA SER A 81 -24.47 9.96 -23.94
C SER A 81 -25.42 8.93 -23.31
N THR A 82 -24.92 7.75 -22.98
CA THR A 82 -25.73 6.72 -22.33
C THR A 82 -25.68 6.95 -20.82
N GLU A 83 -26.46 7.92 -20.34
CA GLU A 83 -26.63 8.14 -18.91
C GLU A 83 -27.30 6.92 -18.27
N LEU A 84 -26.54 6.21 -17.42
CA LEU A 84 -27.00 5.04 -16.69
C LEU A 84 -28.00 5.48 -15.62
N THR A 85 -29.28 5.13 -15.81
CA THR A 85 -30.33 5.48 -14.85
C THR A 85 -30.04 4.88 -13.46
N PRO A 86 -30.51 5.51 -12.36
CA PRO A 86 -30.22 5.06 -11.00
C PRO A 86 -30.55 3.58 -10.76
N ALA A 87 -31.63 3.07 -11.34
CA ALA A 87 -32.04 1.67 -11.25
C ALA A 87 -31.03 0.70 -11.90
N ILE A 88 -30.44 1.05 -13.05
CA ILE A 88 -29.42 0.22 -13.71
C ILE A 88 -28.14 0.22 -12.86
N THR A 89 -27.71 1.39 -12.37
CA THR A 89 -26.56 1.53 -11.49
C THR A 89 -26.72 0.72 -10.20
N GLN A 90 -27.90 0.75 -9.57
CA GLN A 90 -28.23 -0.05 -8.40
C GLN A 90 -28.19 -1.56 -8.72
N ARG A 91 -28.76 -1.99 -9.85
CA ARG A 91 -28.74 -3.40 -10.29
C ARG A 91 -27.33 -3.91 -10.57
N LEU A 92 -26.45 -3.08 -11.13
CA LEU A 92 -25.03 -3.38 -11.34
C LEU A 92 -24.27 -3.50 -10.01
N GLN A 93 -24.52 -2.61 -9.04
CA GLN A 93 -23.93 -2.69 -7.70
C GLN A 93 -24.38 -3.96 -6.95
N VAL A 94 -25.66 -4.36 -7.02
CA VAL A 94 -26.14 -5.61 -6.40
C VAL A 94 -25.47 -6.83 -7.04
N LYS A 95 -25.32 -6.87 -8.38
CA LYS A 95 -24.57 -7.92 -9.07
C LYS A 95 -23.10 -7.99 -8.65
N SER A 96 -22.42 -6.84 -8.49
CA SER A 96 -21.04 -6.75 -7.98
C SER A 96 -20.91 -7.36 -6.57
N ARG A 97 -21.79 -6.95 -5.64
CA ARG A 97 -21.81 -7.44 -4.24
C ARG A 97 -21.94 -8.96 -4.19
N GLN A 98 -22.84 -9.51 -5.00
CA GLN A 98 -23.04 -10.96 -5.07
C GLN A 98 -21.84 -11.67 -5.70
N ARG A 99 -21.20 -11.10 -6.74
CA ARG A 99 -19.98 -11.66 -7.36
C ARG A 99 -18.84 -11.78 -6.35
N PHE A 100 -18.57 -10.74 -5.55
CA PHE A 100 -17.52 -10.80 -4.52
C PHE A 100 -17.80 -11.91 -3.50
N LYS A 101 -18.97 -11.84 -2.84
CA LYS A 101 -19.38 -12.80 -1.81
C LYS A 101 -19.36 -14.24 -2.31
N THR A 102 -19.88 -14.48 -3.50
CA THR A 102 -19.99 -15.83 -4.08
C THR A 102 -18.61 -16.39 -4.41
N ARG A 103 -17.73 -15.63 -5.06
CA ARG A 103 -16.38 -16.11 -5.44
C ARG A 103 -15.50 -16.40 -4.24
N VAL A 104 -15.51 -15.54 -3.22
CA VAL A 104 -14.78 -15.82 -1.96
C VAL A 104 -15.33 -17.08 -1.29
N LYS A 105 -16.67 -17.25 -1.24
CA LYS A 105 -17.26 -18.47 -0.67
C LYS A 105 -16.86 -19.72 -1.45
N SER A 106 -17.03 -19.72 -2.78
CA SER A 106 -16.67 -20.85 -3.67
C SER A 106 -15.22 -21.25 -3.46
N PHE A 107 -14.29 -20.29 -3.61
CA PHE A 107 -12.86 -20.54 -3.47
C PHE A 107 -12.51 -21.16 -2.12
N LEU A 108 -13.08 -20.68 -1.02
CA LEU A 108 -12.82 -21.22 0.33
C LEU A 108 -13.54 -22.56 0.61
N SER A 109 -14.62 -22.89 -0.11
CA SER A 109 -15.27 -24.22 0.01
C SER A 109 -14.66 -25.28 -0.90
N GLU A 110 -14.16 -24.89 -2.07
CA GLU A 110 -13.48 -25.76 -3.04
C GLU A 110 -12.02 -26.02 -2.63
N SER A 111 -11.40 -25.06 -1.94
CA SER A 111 -10.02 -25.15 -1.49
C SER A 111 -9.93 -25.63 -0.04
N SER A 112 -9.60 -26.91 0.16
CA SER A 112 -9.07 -27.38 1.45
C SER A 112 -7.73 -26.68 1.71
N CYS A 113 -7.72 -25.72 2.65
CA CYS A 113 -6.59 -24.86 2.95
C CYS A 113 -6.27 -24.87 4.44
N GLU A 114 -4.99 -25.07 4.78
CA GLU A 114 -4.52 -25.04 6.17
C GLU A 114 -4.53 -23.62 6.77
N SER A 115 -4.37 -22.60 5.93
CA SER A 115 -4.31 -21.20 6.33
C SER A 115 -4.81 -20.29 5.21
N LEU A 116 -5.36 -19.15 5.60
CA LEU A 116 -5.90 -18.12 4.71
C LEU A 116 -5.04 -16.86 4.78
N PHE A 117 -4.51 -16.46 3.63
CA PHE A 117 -3.73 -15.25 3.42
C PHE A 117 -4.52 -14.20 2.64
N PHE A 118 -4.32 -12.94 3.02
CA PHE A 118 -4.77 -11.76 2.29
C PHE A 118 -3.57 -10.89 1.93
N MET A 119 -3.56 -10.42 0.68
CA MET A 119 -2.71 -9.33 0.21
C MET A 119 -3.60 -8.29 -0.49
N THR A 120 -3.27 -7.00 -0.40
CA THR A 120 -3.94 -5.97 -1.22
C THR A 120 -3.00 -5.43 -2.29
N TRP A 121 -3.38 -5.53 -3.56
CA TRP A 121 -2.68 -4.87 -4.66
C TRP A 121 -3.54 -3.76 -5.26
N ILE A 122 -3.21 -2.52 -4.94
CA ILE A 122 -3.95 -1.31 -5.32
C ILE A 122 -3.06 -0.39 -6.19
N SER A 123 -2.27 -1.01 -7.08
CA SER A 123 -1.50 -0.32 -8.10
C SER A 123 -1.88 -0.86 -9.47
N SER A 124 -1.37 -0.25 -10.55
CA SER A 124 -1.62 -0.75 -11.90
C SER A 124 -1.02 -2.14 -12.09
N ILE A 125 -1.55 -2.94 -13.02
CA ILE A 125 -1.06 -4.29 -13.28
C ILE A 125 0.35 -4.27 -13.90
N GLU A 126 0.69 -3.20 -14.61
CA GLU A 126 2.02 -2.93 -15.19
C GLU A 126 3.10 -2.71 -14.12
N SER A 127 2.70 -2.24 -12.92
CA SER A 127 3.62 -2.00 -11.81
C SER A 127 3.87 -3.23 -10.93
N PHE A 128 3.24 -4.37 -11.24
CA PHE A 128 3.47 -5.64 -10.54
C PHE A 128 4.67 -6.33 -11.18
N GLY A 129 5.84 -6.17 -10.56
CA GLY A 129 7.10 -6.72 -11.06
C GLY A 129 7.49 -8.03 -10.37
N ASP A 130 8.72 -8.46 -10.62
CA ASP A 130 9.25 -9.67 -9.99
C ASP A 130 9.25 -9.59 -8.47
N ARG A 131 9.53 -8.42 -7.88
CA ARG A 131 9.55 -8.24 -6.41
C ARG A 131 8.24 -8.69 -5.77
N GLU A 132 7.11 -8.27 -6.33
CA GLU A 132 5.78 -8.63 -5.87
C GLU A 132 5.40 -10.09 -6.24
N ARG A 133 5.91 -10.62 -7.36
CA ARG A 133 5.80 -12.06 -7.67
C ARG A 133 6.54 -12.91 -6.63
N PHE A 134 7.76 -12.52 -6.27
CA PHE A 134 8.62 -13.23 -5.32
C PHE A 134 8.06 -13.22 -3.89
N THR A 135 7.28 -12.22 -3.47
CA THR A 135 6.59 -12.29 -2.17
C THR A 135 5.49 -13.35 -2.17
N ILE A 136 4.73 -13.49 -3.27
CA ILE A 136 3.77 -14.59 -3.46
C ILE A 136 4.48 -15.96 -3.54
N GLU A 137 5.63 -16.06 -4.23
CA GLU A 137 6.44 -17.29 -4.21
C GLU A 137 6.90 -17.65 -2.81
N SER A 138 7.41 -16.68 -2.04
CA SER A 138 7.85 -16.91 -0.67
C SER A 138 6.72 -17.38 0.25
N LEU A 139 5.50 -16.89 0.04
CA LEU A 139 4.31 -17.36 0.73
C LEU A 139 4.07 -18.84 0.44
N PHE A 140 3.93 -19.22 -0.82
CA PHE A 140 3.65 -20.61 -1.19
C PHE A 140 4.82 -21.56 -0.93
N LYS A 141 6.06 -21.05 -0.85
CA LYS A 141 7.25 -21.84 -0.47
C LYS A 141 7.17 -22.36 0.96
N PHE A 142 6.67 -21.53 1.88
CA PHE A 142 6.54 -21.88 3.30
C PHE A 142 5.12 -22.30 3.70
N HIS A 143 4.13 -22.08 2.83
CA HIS A 143 2.72 -22.45 3.01
C HIS A 143 2.08 -23.00 1.71
N PRO A 144 2.54 -24.15 1.18
CA PRO A 144 2.07 -24.69 -0.10
C PRO A 144 0.58 -25.04 -0.09
N ASN A 145 0.04 -25.44 1.06
CA ASN A 145 -1.37 -25.80 1.25
C ASN A 145 -2.27 -24.62 1.67
N SER A 146 -1.81 -23.38 1.52
CA SER A 146 -2.59 -22.20 1.89
C SER A 146 -3.41 -21.61 0.74
N CYS A 147 -4.36 -20.75 1.11
CA CYS A 147 -5.20 -19.99 0.20
C CYS A 147 -4.76 -18.52 0.21
N LEU A 148 -4.41 -17.94 -0.94
CA LEU A 148 -4.15 -16.50 -1.07
C LEU A 148 -5.34 -15.81 -1.75
N ILE A 149 -5.97 -14.86 -1.05
CA ILE A 149 -6.92 -13.91 -1.67
C ILE A 149 -6.16 -12.59 -1.94
N LEU A 150 -5.86 -12.36 -3.22
CA LEU A 150 -5.24 -11.12 -3.70
C LEU A 150 -6.34 -10.09 -4.01
N VAL A 151 -6.61 -9.22 -3.04
CA VAL A 151 -7.63 -8.18 -3.15
C VAL A 151 -7.11 -7.04 -4.02
N SER A 152 -7.60 -6.97 -5.26
CA SER A 152 -7.09 -6.08 -6.29
C SER A 152 -8.12 -5.81 -7.38
N ASN A 153 -8.32 -4.54 -7.73
CA ASN A 153 -9.14 -4.17 -8.89
C ASN A 153 -8.41 -4.42 -10.23
N SER A 154 -7.08 -4.35 -10.25
CA SER A 154 -6.30 -4.49 -11.48
C SER A 154 -6.06 -5.96 -11.87
N PHE A 155 -6.07 -6.90 -10.91
CA PHE A 155 -5.89 -8.34 -11.18
C PHE A 155 -7.18 -9.14 -11.43
N ASP A 156 -8.37 -8.60 -11.15
CA ASP A 156 -9.65 -9.32 -11.39
C ASP A 156 -10.11 -9.21 -12.86
N CYS A 157 -9.19 -9.55 -13.76
CA CYS A 157 -9.34 -9.54 -15.22
C CYS A 157 -8.45 -10.62 -15.86
N ASP A 158 -8.65 -10.92 -17.14
CA ASP A 158 -7.96 -12.01 -17.86
C ASP A 158 -6.43 -11.85 -17.84
N ARG A 159 -5.92 -10.61 -17.91
CA ARG A 159 -4.47 -10.34 -17.80
C ARG A 159 -3.93 -10.66 -16.40
N GLY A 160 -4.70 -10.42 -15.34
CA GLY A 160 -4.35 -10.81 -13.98
C GLY A 160 -4.35 -12.33 -13.81
N THR A 161 -5.33 -13.01 -14.40
CA THR A 161 -5.36 -14.48 -14.49
C THR A 161 -4.11 -15.02 -15.20
N LEU A 162 -3.69 -14.44 -16.32
CA LEU A 162 -2.47 -14.85 -17.04
C LEU A 162 -1.19 -14.66 -16.21
N ILE A 163 -1.06 -13.55 -15.47
CA ILE A 163 0.11 -13.31 -14.60
C ILE A 163 0.18 -14.33 -13.44
N LEU A 164 -0.97 -14.73 -12.92
CA LEU A 164 -1.07 -15.69 -11.81
C LEU A 164 -1.13 -17.16 -12.27
N LYS A 165 -1.32 -17.42 -13.57
CA LYS A 165 -1.41 -18.76 -14.14
C LYS A 165 -0.26 -19.70 -13.73
N PRO A 166 1.02 -19.28 -13.66
CA PRO A 166 2.10 -20.18 -13.22
C PRO A 166 1.91 -20.74 -11.81
N PHE A 167 1.24 -19.99 -10.91
CA PHE A 167 0.90 -20.47 -9.57
C PHE A 167 -0.23 -21.51 -9.63
N THR A 168 -1.32 -21.21 -10.33
CA THR A 168 -2.47 -22.13 -10.44
C THR A 168 -2.13 -23.40 -11.21
N ASP A 169 -1.25 -23.33 -12.21
CA ASP A 169 -0.74 -24.49 -12.96
C ASP A 169 0.08 -25.44 -12.07
N LYS A 170 0.68 -24.93 -10.99
CA LYS A 170 1.33 -25.74 -9.94
C LYS A 170 0.36 -26.19 -8.83
N GLY A 171 -0.95 -25.97 -8.98
CA GLY A 171 -1.96 -26.27 -7.96
C GLY A 171 -1.97 -25.31 -6.78
N LEU A 172 -1.24 -24.19 -6.84
CA LEU A 172 -1.21 -23.18 -5.78
C LEU A 172 -2.48 -22.32 -5.82
N LYS A 173 -3.11 -22.13 -4.67
CA LYS A 173 -4.47 -21.59 -4.58
C LYS A 173 -4.43 -20.07 -4.42
N VAL A 174 -4.54 -19.35 -5.53
CA VAL A 174 -4.61 -17.88 -5.56
C VAL A 174 -5.91 -17.38 -6.21
N LEU A 175 -6.64 -16.51 -5.52
CA LEU A 175 -7.83 -15.82 -6.01
C LEU A 175 -7.56 -14.32 -6.15
N PRO A 176 -7.35 -13.79 -7.37
CA PRO A 176 -7.44 -12.36 -7.63
C PRO A 176 -8.91 -11.91 -7.57
N ILE A 177 -9.21 -10.84 -6.83
CA ILE A 177 -10.59 -10.35 -6.71
C ILE A 177 -10.72 -8.84 -6.45
N LYS A 178 -11.59 -8.18 -7.21
CA LYS A 178 -11.94 -6.76 -7.02
C LYS A 178 -12.70 -6.61 -5.71
N PRO A 179 -12.28 -5.74 -4.77
CA PRO A 179 -13.01 -5.54 -3.53
C PRO A 179 -14.38 -4.92 -3.78
N ASP A 180 -15.43 -5.50 -3.20
CA ASP A 180 -16.72 -4.84 -3.06
C ASP A 180 -16.79 -4.13 -1.70
N PHE A 181 -16.46 -2.85 -1.68
CA PHE A 181 -16.43 -2.06 -0.43
C PHE A 181 -17.77 -2.00 0.30
N ALA A 182 -18.90 -2.04 -0.42
CA ALA A 182 -20.21 -2.00 0.21
C ALA A 182 -20.52 -3.31 0.96
N TYR A 183 -20.07 -4.46 0.46
CA TYR A 183 -20.14 -5.73 1.18
C TYR A 183 -19.05 -5.86 2.26
N ILE A 184 -17.81 -5.47 1.95
CA ILE A 184 -16.66 -5.59 2.87
C ILE A 184 -16.83 -4.67 4.08
N PHE A 185 -17.36 -3.45 3.93
CA PHE A 185 -17.56 -2.55 5.06
C PHE A 185 -18.92 -2.68 5.74
N LYS A 186 -19.84 -3.52 5.24
CA LYS A 186 -21.19 -3.64 5.80
C LYS A 186 -21.19 -4.02 7.28
N ASP A 187 -22.06 -3.35 8.03
CA ASP A 187 -22.38 -3.59 9.45
C ASP A 187 -21.19 -3.35 10.41
N ILE A 188 -20.22 -2.52 10.00
CA ILE A 188 -19.09 -2.06 10.83
C ILE A 188 -18.84 -0.55 10.63
N SER A 189 -18.06 0.07 11.52
CA SER A 189 -17.76 1.50 11.51
C SER A 189 -17.16 2.03 10.20
N ALA A 190 -16.43 1.18 9.47
CA ALA A 190 -15.89 1.50 8.16
C ALA A 190 -16.97 1.88 7.12
N GLU A 191 -18.20 1.40 7.26
CA GLU A 191 -19.33 1.76 6.38
C GLU A 191 -19.60 3.26 6.42
N LYS A 192 -19.72 3.81 7.64
CA LYS A 192 -19.98 5.24 7.86
C LYS A 192 -18.83 6.12 7.37
N TRP A 193 -17.59 5.65 7.52
CA TRP A 193 -16.42 6.33 6.97
C TRP A 193 -16.44 6.36 5.43
N PHE A 194 -16.71 5.21 4.80
CA PHE A 194 -16.70 5.08 3.35
C PHE A 194 -17.86 5.83 2.68
N GLU A 195 -19.05 5.81 3.26
CA GLU A 195 -20.17 6.63 2.77
C GLU A 195 -19.91 8.13 2.94
N ARG A 196 -19.23 8.56 4.00
CA ARG A 196 -18.83 9.97 4.17
C ARG A 196 -17.84 10.41 3.09
N LEU A 197 -16.85 9.56 2.74
CA LEU A 197 -15.93 9.81 1.63
C LEU A 197 -16.67 9.92 0.29
N LYS A 198 -17.52 8.94 -0.04
CA LYS A 198 -18.30 8.94 -1.29
C LYS A 198 -19.13 10.20 -1.47
N LYS A 199 -19.80 10.64 -0.40
CA LYS A 199 -20.63 11.86 -0.36
C LYS A 199 -19.83 13.18 -0.36
N GLY A 200 -18.49 13.15 -0.35
CA GLY A 200 -17.67 14.37 -0.25
C GLY A 200 -17.69 15.04 1.15
N THR A 201 -18.34 14.43 2.14
CA THR A 201 -18.45 14.97 3.52
C THR A 201 -17.24 14.64 4.41
N LEU A 202 -16.24 13.97 3.84
CA LEU A 202 -14.94 13.70 4.46
C LEU A 202 -13.88 13.81 3.37
N SER A 203 -12.85 14.62 3.60
CA SER A 203 -11.75 14.75 2.64
C SER A 203 -10.87 13.50 2.65
N PRO A 204 -10.49 12.95 1.47
CA PRO A 204 -9.52 11.87 1.38
C PRO A 204 -8.10 12.31 1.77
N GLY A 205 -7.83 13.63 1.78
CA GLY A 205 -6.56 14.25 2.14
C GLY A 205 -5.46 14.12 1.08
N VAL A 206 -4.23 14.53 1.45
CA VAL A 206 -3.07 14.54 0.53
C VAL A 206 -2.31 13.21 0.43
N ILE A 207 -2.52 12.28 1.36
CA ILE A 207 -1.95 10.92 1.30
C ILE A 207 -2.81 10.08 0.35
N PRO A 208 -2.22 9.34 -0.62
CA PRO A 208 -2.97 8.55 -1.60
C PRO A 208 -4.10 7.71 -0.99
N LEU A 209 -5.30 7.84 -1.57
CA LEU A 209 -6.50 7.19 -1.06
C LEU A 209 -6.36 5.65 -1.11
N GLU A 210 -5.59 5.15 -2.07
CA GLU A 210 -5.23 3.75 -2.26
C GLU A 210 -4.50 3.19 -1.04
N GLN A 211 -3.53 3.96 -0.51
CA GLN A 211 -2.79 3.60 0.70
C GLN A 211 -3.73 3.55 1.91
N ASN A 212 -4.66 4.51 2.01
CA ASN A 212 -5.66 4.53 3.08
C ASN A 212 -6.68 3.38 2.96
N LEU A 213 -7.09 3.02 1.74
CA LEU A 213 -7.98 1.88 1.47
C LEU A 213 -7.30 0.54 1.80
N SER A 214 -6.01 0.35 1.47
CA SER A 214 -5.25 -0.82 1.94
C SER A 214 -5.17 -0.90 3.48
N ASN A 215 -4.98 0.24 4.16
CA ASN A 215 -4.90 0.29 5.62
C ASN A 215 -6.20 -0.13 6.32
N ILE A 216 -7.38 0.15 5.76
CA ILE A 216 -8.65 -0.34 6.31
C ILE A 216 -9.03 -1.73 5.80
N LEU A 217 -8.76 -2.05 4.53
CA LEU A 217 -9.06 -3.37 3.95
C LEU A 217 -8.38 -4.48 4.76
N ARG A 218 -7.09 -4.35 5.08
CA ARG A 218 -6.35 -5.36 5.85
C ARG A 218 -6.96 -5.67 7.22
N LEU A 219 -7.49 -4.64 7.90
CA LEU A 219 -8.13 -4.77 9.21
C LEU A 219 -9.51 -5.45 9.09
N VAL A 220 -10.28 -5.04 8.08
CA VAL A 220 -11.66 -5.52 7.87
C VAL A 220 -11.71 -6.95 7.31
N LEU A 221 -10.78 -7.30 6.42
CA LEU A 221 -10.66 -8.66 5.88
C LEU A 221 -10.35 -9.65 7.00
N LEU A 222 -9.32 -9.36 7.83
CA LEU A 222 -9.04 -10.18 9.01
C LEU A 222 -10.22 -10.19 9.99
N TYR A 223 -10.93 -9.08 10.20
CA TYR A 223 -12.09 -9.08 11.11
C TYR A 223 -13.22 -9.99 10.60
N LYS A 224 -13.51 -10.01 9.28
CA LYS A 224 -14.59 -10.84 8.71
C LYS A 224 -14.20 -12.29 8.45
N TYR A 225 -12.92 -12.59 8.21
CA TYR A 225 -12.46 -13.92 7.75
C TYR A 225 -11.41 -14.58 8.66
N GLY A 226 -10.71 -13.81 9.49
CA GLY A 226 -9.52 -14.27 10.20
C GLY A 226 -8.32 -14.50 9.27
N GLY A 227 -7.30 -15.17 9.79
CA GLY A 227 -6.12 -15.60 9.02
C GLY A 227 -4.98 -14.58 9.08
N ILE A 228 -4.28 -14.45 7.96
CA ILE A 228 -3.00 -13.74 7.85
C ILE A 228 -3.11 -12.64 6.79
N TYR A 229 -2.71 -11.42 7.13
CA TYR A 229 -2.51 -10.34 6.17
C TYR A 229 -1.02 -10.03 6.01
N LEU A 230 -0.60 -9.85 4.75
CA LEU A 230 0.73 -9.40 4.36
C LEU A 230 0.60 -8.23 3.38
N ASP A 231 1.45 -7.22 3.52
CA ASP A 231 1.73 -6.30 2.41
C ASP A 231 2.49 -7.04 1.29
N THR A 232 2.29 -6.63 0.04
CA THR A 232 2.86 -7.30 -1.15
C THR A 232 4.38 -7.14 -1.28
N ASP A 233 5.02 -6.47 -0.32
CA ASP A 233 6.46 -6.28 -0.19
C ASP A 233 7.01 -6.97 1.08
N VAL A 234 6.35 -8.03 1.57
CA VAL A 234 6.82 -8.90 2.65
C VAL A 234 7.30 -10.26 2.10
N ILE A 235 8.60 -10.56 2.21
CA ILE A 235 9.15 -11.89 1.89
C ILE A 235 9.02 -12.79 3.13
N ILE A 236 8.36 -13.94 3.01
CA ILE A 236 8.31 -14.95 4.08
C ILE A 236 9.60 -15.80 4.05
N LEU A 237 10.16 -16.07 5.23
CA LEU A 237 11.36 -16.91 5.42
C LEU A 237 11.10 -18.19 6.25
N LYS A 238 9.91 -18.32 6.87
CA LYS A 238 9.49 -19.45 7.70
C LYS A 238 7.96 -19.58 7.70
N SER A 239 7.46 -20.77 8.03
CA SER A 239 6.04 -20.95 8.33
C SER A 239 5.59 -20.03 9.49
N LEU A 240 4.46 -19.38 9.27
CA LEU A 240 3.71 -18.56 10.22
C LEU A 240 2.64 -19.36 11.00
N SER A 241 2.47 -20.67 10.73
CA SER A 241 1.32 -21.46 11.22
C SER A 241 1.22 -21.55 12.76
N ASN A 242 2.34 -21.37 13.47
CA ASN A 242 2.40 -21.40 14.94
C ASN A 242 2.15 -20.01 15.57
N LEU A 243 1.77 -19.00 14.78
CA LEU A 243 1.51 -17.65 15.25
C LEU A 243 0.00 -17.36 15.25
N HIS A 244 -0.47 -16.74 16.33
CA HIS A 244 -1.90 -16.55 16.59
C HIS A 244 -2.11 -15.22 17.31
N ASN A 245 -3.03 -14.38 16.82
CA ASN A 245 -3.28 -13.02 17.33
C ASN A 245 -1.99 -12.22 17.55
N VAL A 246 -1.14 -12.09 16.52
CA VAL A 246 0.12 -11.35 16.58
C VAL A 246 0.18 -10.11 15.70
N ILE A 247 0.91 -9.12 16.21
CA ILE A 247 1.36 -7.92 15.48
C ILE A 247 2.85 -7.68 15.75
N GLY A 248 3.60 -7.19 14.76
CA GLY A 248 5.01 -6.90 14.95
C GLY A 248 5.29 -5.47 15.45
N ALA A 249 6.26 -5.34 16.35
CA ALA A 249 6.92 -4.07 16.62
C ALA A 249 7.87 -3.73 15.47
N GLN A 250 7.68 -2.59 14.82
CA GLN A 250 8.62 -2.04 13.83
C GLN A 250 9.85 -1.44 14.53
N THR A 251 9.66 -0.75 15.65
CA THR A 251 10.73 -0.05 16.36
C THR A 251 10.61 -0.30 17.85
N VAL A 252 11.74 -0.62 18.48
CA VAL A 252 11.90 -0.75 19.93
C VAL A 252 12.97 0.21 20.42
N ASP A 253 12.80 0.69 21.64
CA ASP A 253 13.87 1.37 22.37
C ASP A 253 15.01 0.38 22.66
N PRO A 254 16.28 0.74 22.38
CA PRO A 254 17.39 -0.20 22.46
C PRO A 254 17.74 -0.62 23.90
N VAL A 255 17.36 0.17 24.91
CA VAL A 255 17.68 -0.10 26.32
C VAL A 255 16.54 -0.85 26.99
N THR A 256 15.37 -0.22 27.08
CA THR A 256 14.17 -0.73 27.77
C THR A 256 13.45 -1.85 27.03
N LYS A 257 13.79 -2.10 25.75
CA LYS A 257 13.14 -3.05 24.83
C LYS A 257 11.64 -2.81 24.60
N LYS A 258 11.07 -1.72 25.13
CA LYS A 258 9.69 -1.33 24.89
C LYS A 258 9.54 -0.88 23.43
N TRP A 259 8.49 -1.33 22.75
CA TRP A 259 8.20 -0.86 21.39
C TRP A 259 7.71 0.59 21.42
N SER A 260 8.12 1.38 20.42
CA SER A 260 7.66 2.75 20.18
C SER A 260 6.78 2.86 18.93
N ARG A 261 6.90 1.89 18.02
CA ARG A 261 6.08 1.77 16.81
C ARG A 261 5.72 0.30 16.55
N LEU A 262 4.43 0.03 16.45
CA LEU A 262 3.88 -1.18 15.84
C LEU A 262 3.55 -0.90 14.37
N ASN A 263 3.50 -1.94 13.55
CA ASN A 263 3.21 -1.83 12.12
C ASN A 263 2.23 -2.93 11.68
N ASN A 264 1.34 -2.58 10.76
CA ASN A 264 0.23 -3.36 10.24
C ASN A 264 0.50 -4.00 8.86
N ALA A 265 1.76 -4.07 8.42
CA ALA A 265 2.18 -4.79 7.20
C ALA A 265 2.16 -6.31 7.35
N VAL A 266 2.27 -6.82 8.58
CA VAL A 266 2.02 -8.22 8.94
C VAL A 266 1.05 -8.23 10.13
N LEU A 267 -0.08 -8.91 9.95
CA LEU A 267 -1.12 -9.09 10.96
C LEU A 267 -1.64 -10.53 10.88
N ILE A 268 -1.70 -11.24 12.00
CA ILE A 268 -2.20 -12.62 12.06
C ILE A 268 -3.23 -12.65 13.18
N PHE A 269 -4.51 -12.83 12.87
CA PHE A 269 -5.59 -12.68 13.84
C PHE A 269 -6.79 -13.58 13.53
N ASP A 270 -7.49 -13.95 14.60
CA ASP A 270 -8.77 -14.63 14.52
C ASP A 270 -9.84 -13.76 13.86
N LYS A 271 -10.80 -14.46 13.26
CA LYS A 271 -12.06 -13.86 12.84
C LYS A 271 -12.76 -13.24 14.04
N ASN A 272 -13.36 -12.06 13.83
CA ASN A 272 -14.03 -11.23 14.84
C ASN A 272 -13.15 -10.73 16.01
N HIS A 273 -11.81 -10.89 15.97
CA HIS A 273 -10.94 -10.54 17.11
C HIS A 273 -11.17 -9.09 17.62
N PRO A 274 -11.44 -8.86 18.92
CA PRO A 274 -11.84 -7.54 19.44
C PRO A 274 -10.84 -6.41 19.15
N LEU A 275 -9.53 -6.72 19.12
CA LEU A 275 -8.50 -5.74 18.78
C LEU A 275 -8.63 -5.21 17.34
N LEU A 276 -9.00 -6.07 16.38
CA LEU A 276 -9.26 -5.64 14.99
C LEU A 276 -10.45 -4.68 14.94
N LYS A 277 -11.53 -4.97 15.68
CA LYS A 277 -12.67 -4.05 15.78
C LYS A 277 -12.26 -2.69 16.33
N ARG A 278 -11.46 -2.66 17.41
CA ARG A 278 -10.91 -1.41 17.97
C ARG A 278 -10.03 -0.65 16.95
N PHE A 279 -9.26 -1.33 16.10
CA PHE A 279 -8.52 -0.69 15.02
C PHE A 279 -9.43 -0.08 13.93
N ILE A 280 -10.45 -0.81 13.47
CA ILE A 280 -11.43 -0.34 12.47
C ILE A 280 -12.21 0.87 13.00
N ASP A 281 -12.66 0.81 14.26
CA ASP A 281 -13.38 1.90 14.92
C ASP A 281 -12.49 3.14 15.09
N GLU A 282 -11.22 2.97 15.48
CA GLU A 282 -10.25 4.07 15.53
C GLU A 282 -10.01 4.70 14.15
N PHE A 283 -9.87 3.87 13.11
CA PHE A 283 -9.64 4.32 11.73
C PHE A 283 -10.80 5.19 11.27
N SER A 284 -12.02 4.67 11.42
CA SER A 284 -13.23 5.34 10.95
C SER A 284 -13.54 6.63 11.71
N ARG A 285 -13.20 6.68 13.00
CA ARG A 285 -13.44 7.83 13.89
C ARG A 285 -12.37 8.92 13.78
N THR A 286 -11.11 8.54 13.58
CA THR A 286 -9.94 9.45 13.64
C THR A 286 -9.21 9.62 12.32
N PHE A 287 -9.82 9.18 11.21
CA PHE A 287 -9.25 9.24 9.87
C PHE A 287 -8.66 10.62 9.57
N ASN A 288 -7.38 10.64 9.24
CA ASN A 288 -6.69 11.85 8.78
C ASN A 288 -5.88 11.52 7.54
N GLY A 289 -6.48 11.80 6.37
CA GLY A 289 -5.83 11.64 5.08
C GLY A 289 -4.65 12.59 4.82
N ASN A 290 -4.38 13.56 5.70
CA ASN A 290 -3.28 14.51 5.53
C ASN A 290 -1.99 14.12 6.27
N LYS A 291 -2.03 13.07 7.12
CA LYS A 291 -0.88 12.67 7.95
C LYS A 291 -0.43 11.26 7.62
N TRP A 292 0.75 11.13 7.00
CA TRP A 292 1.31 9.82 6.66
C TRP A 292 1.45 8.92 7.89
N GLY A 293 1.14 7.63 7.73
CA GLY A 293 1.18 6.63 8.79
C GLY A 293 0.11 6.76 9.88
N HIS A 294 -0.63 7.89 9.96
CA HIS A 294 -1.64 8.15 10.99
C HIS A 294 -2.74 7.09 11.05
N ASN A 295 -3.18 6.64 9.87
CA ASN A 295 -4.23 5.62 9.68
C ASN A 295 -3.68 4.17 9.62
N GLY A 296 -2.37 3.98 9.81
CA GLY A 296 -1.69 2.68 9.68
C GLY A 296 -0.81 2.36 10.89
N PRO A 297 0.53 2.34 10.78
CA PRO A 297 1.43 2.02 11.90
C PRO A 297 1.18 2.84 13.18
N TYR A 298 0.86 4.14 13.05
CA TYR A 298 0.57 4.99 14.22
C TYR A 298 -0.82 4.68 14.82
N LEU A 299 -1.78 4.19 14.02
CA LEU A 299 -3.10 3.77 14.47
C LEU A 299 -3.03 2.52 15.34
N VAL A 300 -2.38 1.46 14.86
CA VAL A 300 -2.26 0.22 15.63
C VAL A 300 -1.46 0.45 16.92
N SER A 301 -0.43 1.30 16.85
CA SER A 301 0.34 1.74 18.03
C SER A 301 -0.54 2.46 19.07
N ARG A 302 -1.32 3.48 18.67
CA ARG A 302 -2.10 4.31 19.62
C ARG A 302 -3.28 3.57 20.26
N VAL A 303 -3.83 2.57 19.58
CA VAL A 303 -4.90 1.71 20.12
C VAL A 303 -4.33 0.75 21.16
N ILE A 304 -3.26 0.03 20.84
CA ILE A 304 -2.62 -0.89 21.79
C ILE A 304 -2.04 -0.13 22.99
N ALA A 305 -1.44 1.05 22.79
CA ALA A 305 -0.93 1.87 23.89
C ALA A 305 -2.03 2.24 24.90
N ARG A 306 -3.23 2.63 24.44
CA ARG A 306 -4.37 2.92 25.31
C ARG A 306 -4.85 1.69 26.08
N ILE A 307 -4.94 0.53 25.42
CA ILE A 307 -5.36 -0.74 26.07
C ILE A 307 -4.40 -1.14 27.19
N LYS A 308 -3.08 -0.98 26.97
CA LYS A 308 -2.07 -1.25 28.00
C LYS A 308 -2.13 -0.30 29.21
N ILE A 309 -2.61 0.93 29.02
CA ILE A 309 -2.77 1.92 30.09
C ILE A 309 -4.06 1.68 30.88
N SER A 310 -5.13 1.25 30.22
CA SER A 310 -6.47 1.20 30.84
C SER A 310 -6.71 -0.01 31.75
N SER A 311 -5.71 -0.87 31.99
CA SER A 311 -5.76 -2.08 32.85
C SER A 311 -6.95 -3.02 32.60
N SER A 312 -7.58 -2.92 31.44
CA SER A 312 -8.89 -3.51 31.15
C SER A 312 -8.80 -4.49 30.00
N SER A 313 -9.07 -5.76 30.32
CA SER A 313 -9.03 -6.95 29.45
C SER A 313 -7.67 -7.21 28.80
N ASP A 314 -7.05 -8.34 29.16
CA ASP A 314 -6.20 -9.03 28.20
C ASP A 314 -7.07 -9.39 26.98
N LEU A 315 -6.61 -8.98 25.80
CA LEU A 315 -7.31 -9.24 24.54
C LEU A 315 -6.72 -10.45 23.81
N GLY A 316 -5.85 -11.26 24.45
CA GLY A 316 -5.35 -12.52 23.90
C GLY A 316 -4.46 -12.35 22.67
N PHE A 317 -3.60 -11.32 22.66
CA PHE A 317 -2.72 -11.00 21.54
C PHE A 317 -1.27 -10.78 21.97
N SER A 318 -0.33 -11.10 21.09
CA SER A 318 1.11 -10.92 21.32
C SER A 318 1.73 -9.86 20.40
N VAL A 319 2.71 -9.12 20.94
CA VAL A 319 3.56 -8.22 20.15
C VAL A 319 4.91 -8.88 19.92
N LEU A 320 5.20 -9.25 18.67
CA LEU A 320 6.48 -9.85 18.31
C LEU A 320 7.58 -8.78 18.13
N PRO A 321 8.85 -9.09 18.46
CA PRO A 321 9.96 -8.15 18.32
C PRO A 321 10.26 -7.83 16.84
N PRO A 322 10.99 -6.74 16.54
CA PRO A 322 11.34 -6.36 15.16
C PRO A 322 12.03 -7.47 14.37
N SER A 323 12.83 -8.34 15.02
CA SER A 323 13.47 -9.47 14.35
C SER A 323 12.50 -10.44 13.66
N ALA A 324 11.22 -10.49 14.08
CA ALA A 324 10.22 -11.37 13.49
C ALA A 324 9.82 -10.97 12.06
N PHE A 325 9.51 -9.69 11.82
CA PHE A 325 8.95 -9.19 10.55
C PHE A 325 9.67 -7.95 9.96
N TYR A 326 10.43 -7.24 10.80
CA TYR A 326 11.08 -5.96 10.50
C TYR A 326 12.58 -5.98 10.90
N PRO A 327 13.38 -6.97 10.45
CA PRO A 327 14.77 -7.15 10.91
C PRO A 327 15.76 -6.10 10.39
N VAL A 328 15.28 -5.15 9.59
CA VAL A 328 15.97 -3.97 9.10
C VAL A 328 14.98 -2.81 9.05
N ASP A 329 15.38 -1.66 9.59
CA ASP A 329 14.58 -0.44 9.54
C ASP A 329 14.57 0.17 8.13
N TRP A 330 13.50 0.88 7.78
CA TRP A 330 13.32 1.56 6.49
C TRP A 330 14.48 2.51 6.14
N THR A 331 15.11 3.16 7.11
CA THR A 331 16.30 4.01 6.88
C THR A 331 17.52 3.22 6.42
N ARG A 332 17.61 1.93 6.77
CA ARG A 332 18.76 1.06 6.51
C ARG A 332 18.52 0.01 5.42
N ILE A 333 17.31 -0.06 4.87
CA ILE A 333 16.92 -1.07 3.88
C ILE A 333 17.84 -1.12 2.66
N LYS A 334 18.41 0.03 2.24
CA LYS A 334 19.35 0.10 1.11
C LYS A 334 20.56 -0.82 1.24
N GLY A 335 21.00 -1.13 2.47
CA GLY A 335 22.07 -2.08 2.71
C GLY A 335 21.72 -3.54 2.36
N PHE A 336 20.44 -3.91 2.32
CA PHE A 336 20.02 -5.26 1.92
C PHE A 336 19.98 -5.45 0.40
N TYR A 337 19.92 -4.36 -0.37
CA TYR A 337 19.86 -4.38 -1.85
C TYR A 337 21.24 -4.35 -2.51
N ARG A 338 22.30 -4.06 -1.74
CA ARG A 338 23.67 -3.96 -2.22
C ARG A 338 24.42 -5.27 -2.08
N ALA A 339 25.29 -5.56 -3.03
CA ALA A 339 26.30 -6.60 -2.90
C ALA A 339 27.37 -6.14 -1.90
N PRO A 340 27.99 -7.05 -1.12
CA PRO A 340 29.17 -6.71 -0.35
C PRO A 340 30.33 -6.37 -1.30
N THR A 341 30.94 -5.20 -1.14
CA THR A 341 32.10 -4.79 -1.95
C THR A 341 33.42 -5.29 -1.37
N ASN A 342 33.60 -5.11 -0.05
CA ASN A 342 34.83 -5.45 0.69
C ASN A 342 34.56 -6.28 1.97
N GLU A 343 33.30 -6.46 2.38
CA GLU A 343 32.97 -7.28 3.55
C GLU A 343 33.09 -8.76 3.18
N SER A 344 33.95 -9.51 3.88
CA SER A 344 34.13 -10.94 3.63
C SER A 344 32.78 -11.68 3.64
N ASP A 345 32.63 -12.68 2.76
CA ASP A 345 31.44 -13.53 2.69
C ASP A 345 30.97 -14.06 4.05
N ALA A 346 31.88 -14.21 5.02
CA ALA A 346 31.55 -14.62 6.38
C ALA A 346 30.51 -13.70 7.05
N TRP A 347 30.54 -12.38 6.83
CA TRP A 347 29.53 -11.47 7.36
C TRP A 347 28.17 -11.72 6.70
N LEU A 348 28.13 -11.77 5.36
CA LEU A 348 26.90 -12.01 4.60
C LEU A 348 26.29 -13.37 4.98
N ARG A 349 27.10 -14.44 5.01
CA ARG A 349 26.70 -15.78 5.46
C ARG A 349 26.17 -15.75 6.89
N LYS A 350 26.83 -15.06 7.83
CA LYS A 350 26.37 -14.92 9.22
C LYS A 350 25.04 -14.15 9.31
N ARG A 351 24.85 -13.09 8.52
CA ARG A 351 23.62 -12.29 8.47
C ARG A 351 22.45 -13.09 7.87
N LEU A 352 22.67 -13.80 6.76
CA LEU A 352 21.68 -14.69 6.15
C LEU A 352 21.28 -15.84 7.08
N THR A 353 22.25 -16.50 7.73
CA THR A 353 21.99 -17.53 8.73
C THR A 353 21.21 -16.99 9.92
N HIS A 354 21.51 -15.78 10.40
CA HIS A 354 20.77 -15.15 11.48
C HIS A 354 19.31 -14.85 11.09
N LEU A 355 19.06 -14.35 9.88
CA LEU A 355 17.71 -14.13 9.34
C LEU A 355 16.96 -15.47 9.22
N ARG A 356 17.55 -16.45 8.54
CA ARG A 356 16.98 -17.81 8.38
C ARG A 356 16.74 -18.53 9.71
N LYS A 357 17.43 -18.17 10.81
CA LYS A 357 17.17 -18.73 12.15
C LYS A 357 16.10 -17.97 12.93
N ASN A 358 16.10 -16.63 12.93
CA ASN A 358 15.35 -15.82 13.90
C ASN A 358 14.24 -14.92 13.31
N THR A 359 14.07 -14.92 11.99
CA THR A 359 13.10 -14.07 11.29
C THR A 359 12.04 -14.92 10.60
N PHE A 360 10.78 -14.52 10.74
CA PHE A 360 9.65 -15.12 10.03
C PHE A 360 9.43 -14.49 8.66
N ALA A 361 9.57 -13.16 8.55
CA ALA A 361 9.42 -12.44 7.30
C ALA A 361 10.28 -11.16 7.26
N VAL A 362 10.53 -10.63 6.05
CA VAL A 362 11.26 -9.37 5.81
C VAL A 362 10.36 -8.42 5.02
N HIS A 363 9.87 -7.38 5.67
CA HIS A 363 9.23 -6.25 5.00
C HIS A 363 10.28 -5.41 4.24
N LEU A 364 10.06 -5.20 2.95
CA LEU A 364 11.00 -4.57 2.03
C LEU A 364 10.88 -3.03 1.97
N TRP A 365 9.87 -2.44 2.60
CA TRP A 365 9.67 -0.98 2.64
C TRP A 365 9.56 -0.37 1.23
N ASN A 366 8.66 -0.87 0.38
CA ASN A 366 8.54 -0.52 -1.05
C ASN A 366 8.52 0.99 -1.34
N ARG A 367 8.01 1.83 -0.42
CA ARG A 367 8.09 3.30 -0.54
C ARG A 367 9.53 3.79 -0.75
N GLU A 368 10.45 3.27 0.05
CA GLU A 368 11.87 3.64 0.07
C GLU A 368 12.68 2.80 -0.91
N SER A 369 12.34 1.51 -1.07
CA SER A 369 13.18 0.55 -1.77
C SER A 369 12.79 0.28 -3.22
N LYS A 370 11.60 0.67 -3.72
CA LYS A 370 11.14 0.31 -5.09
C LYS A 370 12.03 0.80 -6.23
N LYS A 371 12.84 1.84 -6.01
CA LYS A 371 13.81 2.37 -6.99
C LYS A 371 15.20 1.75 -6.86
N LEU A 372 15.43 0.88 -5.87
CA LEU A 372 16.70 0.21 -5.68
C LEU A 372 16.78 -1.02 -6.58
N ARG A 373 17.83 -1.10 -7.40
CA ARG A 373 18.21 -2.35 -8.07
C ARG A 373 18.58 -3.38 -7.01
N ILE A 374 18.15 -4.62 -7.21
CA ILE A 374 18.65 -5.75 -6.43
C ILE A 374 19.99 -6.13 -7.06
N GLU A 375 21.09 -5.91 -6.36
CA GLU A 375 22.41 -6.32 -6.82
C GLU A 375 22.58 -7.83 -6.61
N GLU A 376 23.23 -8.50 -7.56
CA GLU A 376 23.54 -9.93 -7.45
C GLU A 376 24.40 -10.19 -6.21
N GLY A 377 24.12 -11.29 -5.51
CA GLY A 377 24.79 -11.61 -4.23
C GLY A 377 24.31 -10.79 -3.02
N SER A 378 23.50 -9.74 -3.19
CA SER A 378 22.90 -8.97 -2.08
C SER A 378 22.03 -9.83 -1.16
N ILE A 379 21.72 -9.32 0.05
CA ILE A 379 20.83 -10.02 0.99
C ILE A 379 19.46 -10.30 0.35
N ILE A 380 18.85 -9.31 -0.32
CA ILE A 380 17.56 -9.50 -0.98
C ILE A 380 17.65 -10.56 -2.10
N HIS A 381 18.69 -10.51 -2.93
CA HIS A 381 18.93 -11.53 -3.95
C HIS A 381 18.96 -12.95 -3.33
N GLN A 382 19.79 -13.15 -2.31
CA GLN A 382 19.97 -14.43 -1.63
C GLN A 382 18.72 -14.94 -0.89
N LEU A 383 17.83 -14.05 -0.44
CA LEU A 383 16.53 -14.42 0.13
C LEU A 383 15.51 -14.79 -0.94
N MET A 384 15.47 -14.06 -2.06
CA MET A 384 14.58 -14.34 -3.19
C MET A 384 14.93 -15.65 -3.88
N SER A 385 16.20 -15.90 -4.21
CA SER A 385 16.66 -17.17 -4.79
C SER A 385 16.33 -18.38 -3.90
N HIS A 386 16.43 -18.24 -2.58
CA HIS A 386 16.09 -19.32 -1.63
C HIS A 386 14.58 -19.58 -1.51
N SER A 387 13.77 -18.54 -1.71
CA SER A 387 12.30 -18.59 -1.56
C SER A 387 11.58 -18.91 -2.88
N CYS A 388 12.33 -19.04 -3.97
CA CYS A 388 11.81 -19.17 -5.32
C CYS A 388 11.15 -20.53 -5.59
N ILE A 389 10.08 -20.50 -6.38
CA ILE A 389 9.33 -21.65 -6.90
C ILE A 389 9.57 -21.81 -8.42
N PHE A 390 9.85 -20.71 -9.14
CA PHE A 390 9.96 -20.71 -10.60
C PHE A 390 11.38 -20.50 -11.18
N CYS A 391 12.43 -20.44 -10.35
CA CYS A 391 13.79 -20.10 -10.80
C CYS A 391 14.46 -21.14 -11.72
N ASN A 392 13.95 -22.38 -11.75
CA ASN A 392 14.43 -23.41 -12.67
C ASN A 392 13.66 -23.42 -14.02
N SER A 393 12.68 -22.53 -14.19
CA SER A 393 11.98 -22.35 -15.46
C SER A 393 12.71 -21.28 -16.28
N SER A 394 13.32 -21.68 -17.39
CA SER A 394 14.11 -20.81 -18.30
C SER A 394 13.30 -19.71 -19.02
N SER A 395 12.06 -19.45 -18.59
CA SER A 395 11.06 -18.59 -19.22
C SER A 395 10.82 -17.25 -18.52
N LEU A 396 11.62 -16.91 -17.49
CA LEU A 396 11.44 -15.69 -16.68
C LEU A 396 12.53 -14.62 -16.88
N HIS A 397 13.40 -14.77 -17.89
CA HIS A 397 14.14 -13.62 -18.43
C HIS A 397 13.23 -12.77 -19.33
N LEU A 398 12.39 -11.94 -18.71
CA LEU A 398 11.76 -10.79 -19.36
C LEU A 398 12.07 -9.54 -18.53
N SER A 399 12.97 -8.74 -19.12
CA SER A 399 13.55 -7.47 -18.66
C SER A 399 12.57 -6.37 -18.29
#